data_AF-A0A6C0BBR8-F1
#
_entry.id   AF-A0A6C0BBR8-F1
#
_cell.length_a   1.000
_cell.length_b   1.000
_cell.length_c   1.000
_cell.angle_alpha   90.00
_cell.angle_beta   90.00
_cell.angle_gamma   90.00
#
_symmetry.space_group_name_H-M   'P 1'
#
loop_
_entity.id
_entity.type
_entity.pdbx_description
1 polymer ?
#
loop_
_entity_poly.entity_id
_entity_poly.type
_entity_poly.pdbx_seq_one_letter_code
_entity_poly.pdbx_strand_id
1 'polypeptide(L)'
;MAGILFVDGQSRSVLAGFHPKLNRLSGFGGKSRGEETAEQTAVREVVEELFGVFTLTEEHITEFSKDLGIPRVYDGYSVFVEPIETVFKLSAFLSKNGYFSPFYNNLPLSVSELIYHRILSETSEVSDISLFALRDLGDMKHMLTLEFYADLSTLLGF
;
A
#
# COMPACT_ATOMS: atom_id res chain seq x y z
N MET A 1 -6.54 -0.81 13.40
CA MET A 1 -5.60 -1.19 12.31
C MET A 1 -6.00 -0.42 11.07
N ALA A 2 -5.08 -0.12 10.17
CA ALA A 2 -5.41 0.64 8.96
C ALA A 2 -4.48 0.32 7.79
N GLY A 3 -4.96 0.58 6.58
CA GLY A 3 -4.21 0.38 5.35
C GLY A 3 -4.77 1.19 4.19
N ILE A 4 -4.05 1.15 3.07
CA ILE A 4 -4.44 1.82 1.83
C ILE A 4 -4.58 0.78 0.73
N LEU A 5 -5.74 0.78 0.09
CA LEU A 5 -6.01 0.03 -1.13
C LEU A 5 -5.85 0.98 -2.32
N PHE A 6 -4.81 0.78 -3.12
CA PHE A 6 -4.57 1.58 -4.32
C PHE A 6 -5.29 0.98 -5.53
N VAL A 7 -6.06 1.82 -6.22
CA VAL A 7 -6.86 1.44 -7.38
C VAL A 7 -6.45 2.26 -8.59
N ASP A 8 -6.17 1.59 -9.71
CA ASP A 8 -6.16 2.24 -11.02
C ASP A 8 -7.60 2.26 -11.56
N GLY A 9 -8.23 3.43 -11.49
CA GLY A 9 -9.61 3.62 -11.92
C GLY A 9 -9.83 3.41 -13.42
N GLN A 10 -8.80 3.57 -14.26
CA GLN A 10 -8.93 3.39 -15.72
C GLN A 10 -8.94 1.90 -16.09
N SER A 11 -7.99 1.13 -15.55
CA SER A 11 -7.88 -0.30 -15.84
C SER A 11 -8.74 -1.17 -14.93
N ARG A 12 -9.33 -0.60 -13.88
CA ARG A 12 -10.00 -1.32 -12.78
C ARG A 12 -9.08 -2.38 -12.18
N SER A 13 -7.85 -1.98 -11.90
CA SER A 13 -6.84 -2.84 -11.30
C SER A 13 -6.47 -2.37 -9.90
N VAL A 14 -5.94 -3.28 -9.09
CA VAL A 14 -5.50 -2.99 -7.72
C VAL A 14 -4.04 -3.34 -7.54
N LEU A 15 -3.36 -2.52 -6.76
CA LEU A 15 -1.98 -2.77 -6.36
C LEU A 15 -1.97 -3.75 -5.19
N ALA A 16 -1.09 -4.74 -5.27
CA ALA A 16 -0.88 -5.70 -4.20
C ALA A 16 0.60 -6.03 -4.03
N GLY A 17 0.97 -6.35 -2.80
CA GLY A 17 2.29 -6.86 -2.44
C GLY A 17 2.27 -8.37 -2.24
N PHE A 18 3.31 -9.07 -2.70
CA PHE A 18 3.51 -10.48 -2.40
C PHE A 18 4.32 -10.66 -1.11
N HIS A 19 3.74 -11.38 -0.15
CA HIS A 19 4.36 -11.71 1.14
C HIS A 19 4.94 -13.13 1.08
N PRO A 20 6.26 -13.32 1.00
CA PRO A 20 6.88 -14.65 0.86
C PRO A 20 6.54 -15.61 2.00
N LYS A 21 6.44 -15.07 3.23
CA LYS A 21 6.13 -15.87 4.43
C LYS A 21 4.72 -16.45 4.39
N LEU A 22 3.78 -15.73 3.80
CA LEU A 22 2.39 -16.18 3.65
C LEU A 22 2.17 -16.92 2.34
N ASN A 23 3.07 -16.74 1.35
CA ASN A 23 2.89 -17.18 -0.03
C ASN A 23 1.55 -16.68 -0.60
N ARG A 24 1.26 -15.40 -0.36
CA ARG A 24 0.00 -14.73 -0.69
C ARG A 24 0.24 -13.26 -1.08
N LEU A 25 -0.69 -12.72 -1.84
CA LEU A 25 -0.82 -11.30 -2.13
C LEU A 25 -1.72 -10.63 -1.07
N SER A 26 -1.37 -9.42 -0.68
CA SER A 26 -2.20 -8.55 0.17
C SER A 26 -2.08 -7.08 -0.22
N GLY A 27 -2.98 -6.27 0.32
CA GLY A 27 -2.85 -4.81 0.31
C GLY A 27 -1.79 -4.34 1.30
N PHE A 28 -1.71 -3.02 1.48
CA PHE A 28 -0.68 -2.39 2.31
C PHE A 28 -1.30 -1.82 3.58
N GLY A 29 -0.82 -2.26 4.75
CA GLY A 29 -1.42 -1.83 6.01
C GLY A 29 -1.18 -2.77 7.18
N GLY A 30 -1.47 -2.29 8.39
CA GLY A 30 -1.09 -3.00 9.60
C GLY A 30 -1.65 -2.39 10.89
N LYS A 31 -0.89 -2.56 11.97
CA LYS A 31 -1.31 -2.22 13.34
C LYS A 31 -0.86 -0.81 13.68
N SER A 32 -1.73 -0.07 14.35
CA SER A 32 -1.36 1.23 14.90
C SER A 32 -0.26 1.07 15.95
N ARG A 33 0.63 2.06 16.02
CA ARG A 33 1.65 2.20 17.06
C ARG A 33 1.25 3.34 17.99
N GLY A 34 1.23 3.09 19.30
CA GLY A 34 0.88 4.10 20.30
C GLY A 34 -0.49 4.72 20.05
N GLU A 35 -0.53 6.04 19.91
CA GLU A 35 -1.75 6.85 19.73
C GLU A 35 -1.98 7.28 18.27
N GLU A 36 -1.36 6.60 17.29
CA GLU A 36 -1.57 6.87 15.86
C GLU A 36 -3.07 6.87 15.49
N THR A 37 -3.50 7.86 14.72
CA THR A 37 -4.79 7.81 14.03
C THR A 37 -4.77 6.74 12.93
N ALA A 38 -5.95 6.41 12.38
CA ALA A 38 -6.05 5.46 11.28
C ALA A 38 -5.30 5.94 10.03
N GLU A 39 -5.40 7.23 9.71
CA GLU A 39 -4.71 7.87 8.59
C GLU A 39 -3.19 7.79 8.77
N GLN A 40 -2.70 8.12 9.97
CA GLN A 40 -1.26 8.06 10.29
C GLN A 40 -0.74 6.62 10.21
N THR A 41 -1.48 5.67 10.76
CA THR A 41 -1.16 4.23 10.67
C THR A 41 -1.08 3.79 9.21
N ALA A 42 -2.07 4.13 8.39
CA ALA A 42 -2.14 3.72 6.99
C ALA A 42 -0.95 4.27 6.18
N VAL A 43 -0.62 5.56 6.35
CA VAL A 43 0.55 6.17 5.69
C VAL A 43 1.84 5.50 6.14
N ARG A 44 2.05 5.32 7.45
CA ARG A 44 3.28 4.72 7.99
C ARG A 44 3.48 3.31 7.43
N GLU A 45 2.46 2.45 7.50
CA GLU A 45 2.57 1.05 7.04
C GLU A 45 2.87 0.98 5.54
N VAL A 46 2.17 1.78 4.72
CA VAL A 46 2.45 1.87 3.28
C VAL A 46 3.89 2.31 3.03
N VAL A 47 4.39 3.32 3.76
CA VAL A 47 5.75 3.82 3.60
C VAL A 47 6.79 2.75 3.95
N GLU A 48 6.56 2.00 5.02
CA GLU A 48 7.42 0.91 5.47
C GLU A 48 7.40 -0.27 4.50
N GLU A 49 6.23 -0.72 4.05
CA GLU A 49 6.09 -1.90 3.19
C GLU A 49 6.48 -1.63 1.73
N LEU A 50 6.01 -0.52 1.16
CA LEU A 50 6.29 -0.18 -0.23
C LEU A 50 7.71 0.37 -0.40
N PHE A 51 8.21 1.18 0.53
CA PHE A 51 9.47 1.90 0.33
C PHE A 51 10.55 1.51 1.34
N GLY A 52 10.26 0.73 2.38
CA GLY A 52 11.29 0.34 3.36
C GLY A 52 11.80 1.52 4.19
N VAL A 53 11.02 2.59 4.30
CA VAL A 53 11.40 3.81 5.04
C VAL A 53 10.79 3.77 6.44
N PHE A 54 11.56 3.28 7.42
CA PHE A 54 11.12 3.13 8.81
C PHE A 54 11.35 4.36 9.68
N THR A 55 11.93 5.42 9.12
CA THR A 55 12.37 6.63 9.84
C THR A 55 11.56 7.87 9.46
N LEU A 56 10.37 7.69 8.89
CA LEU A 56 9.48 8.80 8.57
C LEU A 56 9.05 9.48 9.89
N THR A 57 9.15 10.82 9.96
CA THR A 57 8.82 11.56 11.18
C THR A 57 7.31 11.67 11.36
N GLU A 58 6.84 11.79 12.60
CA GLU A 58 5.42 11.98 12.91
C GLU A 58 4.82 13.21 12.22
N GLU A 59 5.61 14.28 12.10
CA GLU A 59 5.21 15.50 11.36
C GLU A 59 4.93 15.20 9.90
N HIS A 60 5.83 14.49 9.20
CA HIS A 60 5.66 14.15 7.80
C HIS A 60 4.56 13.10 7.57
N ILE A 61 4.39 12.14 8.50
CA ILE A 61 3.24 11.23 8.48
C ILE A 61 1.95 12.04 8.56
N THR A 62 1.86 12.96 9.52
CA THR A 62 0.69 13.81 9.75
C THR A 62 0.43 14.78 8.60
N GLU A 63 1.47 15.26 7.93
CA GLU A 63 1.33 16.11 6.75
C GLU A 63 0.65 15.34 5.61
N PHE A 64 1.19 14.18 5.23
CA PHE A 64 0.66 13.40 4.13
C PHE A 64 -0.72 12.80 4.45
N SER A 65 -0.96 12.41 5.71
CA SER A 65 -2.21 11.76 6.12
C SER A 65 -3.44 12.67 5.96
N LYS A 66 -3.28 13.98 5.90
CA LYS A 66 -4.36 14.96 5.69
C LYS A 66 -4.99 14.87 4.30
N ASP A 67 -4.26 14.35 3.34
CA ASP A 67 -4.70 14.25 1.94
C ASP A 67 -5.45 12.93 1.66
N LEU A 68 -5.51 12.01 2.63
CA LEU A 68 -6.27 10.78 2.49
C LEU A 68 -7.78 11.05 2.48
N GLY A 69 -8.50 10.26 1.70
CA GLY A 69 -9.95 10.28 1.65
C GLY A 69 -10.60 9.74 2.93
N ILE A 70 -11.93 9.59 2.88
CA ILE A 70 -12.69 9.03 4.00
C ILE A 70 -12.50 7.50 3.99
N PRO A 71 -12.07 6.89 5.10
CA PRO A 71 -11.87 5.45 5.15
C PRO A 71 -13.21 4.71 5.18
N ARG A 72 -13.21 3.49 4.68
CA ARG A 72 -14.23 2.50 5.00
C ARG A 72 -13.79 1.72 6.23
N VAL A 73 -14.68 1.62 7.21
CA VAL A 73 -14.38 0.96 8.50
C VAL A 73 -15.20 -0.32 8.63
N TYR A 74 -14.54 -1.43 8.90
CA TYR A 74 -15.16 -2.72 9.19
C TYR A 74 -14.32 -3.47 10.23
N ASP A 75 -14.98 -3.99 11.26
CA ASP A 75 -14.37 -4.78 12.34
C ASP A 75 -13.07 -4.19 12.95
N GLY A 76 -13.05 -2.86 13.16
CA GLY A 76 -11.89 -2.16 13.74
C GLY A 76 -10.69 -1.98 12.78
N TYR A 77 -10.88 -2.29 11.50
CA TYR A 77 -9.94 -2.02 10.42
C TYR A 77 -10.46 -0.87 9.53
N SER A 78 -9.59 0.10 9.24
CA SER A 78 -9.89 1.26 8.40
C SER A 78 -9.12 1.15 7.08
N VAL A 79 -9.84 1.07 5.95
CA VAL A 79 -9.24 1.08 4.60
C VAL A 79 -9.53 2.39 3.90
N PHE A 80 -8.45 3.04 3.49
CA PHE A 80 -8.48 4.17 2.58
C PHE A 80 -8.38 3.63 1.15
N VAL A 81 -9.37 3.94 0.32
CA VAL A 81 -9.35 3.56 -1.10
C VAL A 81 -8.85 4.77 -1.87
N GLU A 82 -7.63 4.67 -2.39
CA GLU A 82 -6.92 5.79 -3.00
C GLU A 82 -6.62 5.48 -4.47
N PRO A 83 -6.59 6.51 -5.35
CA PRO A 83 -6.10 6.34 -6.70
C PRO A 83 -4.59 5.97 -6.68
N ILE A 84 -4.14 5.17 -7.65
CA ILE A 84 -2.74 4.72 -7.71
C ILE A 84 -1.73 5.89 -7.78
N GLU A 85 -2.16 7.05 -8.29
CA GLU A 85 -1.39 8.28 -8.30
C GLU A 85 -0.97 8.76 -6.91
N THR A 86 -1.71 8.38 -5.86
CA THR A 86 -1.35 8.68 -4.46
C THR A 86 0.00 8.05 -4.08
N VAL A 87 0.36 6.89 -4.65
CA VAL A 87 1.70 6.27 -4.47
C VAL A 87 2.81 7.18 -5.01
N PHE A 88 2.58 7.82 -6.15
CA PHE A 88 3.58 8.69 -6.78
C PHE A 88 3.67 10.05 -6.08
N LYS A 89 2.55 10.56 -5.56
CA LYS A 89 2.56 11.73 -4.65
C LYS A 89 3.39 11.44 -3.41
N LEU A 90 3.21 10.26 -2.81
CA LEU A 90 3.99 9.83 -1.65
C LEU A 90 5.48 9.69 -2.00
N SER A 91 5.79 9.10 -3.16
CA SER A 91 7.17 8.98 -3.66
C SER A 91 7.84 10.35 -3.85
N ALA A 92 7.13 11.30 -4.46
CA ALA A 92 7.61 12.67 -4.63
C ALA A 92 7.79 13.38 -3.27
N PHE A 93 6.86 13.16 -2.34
CA PHE A 93 6.94 13.70 -0.97
C PHE A 93 8.17 13.16 -0.22
N LEU A 94 8.39 11.85 -0.25
CA LEU A 94 9.56 11.22 0.36
C LEU A 94 10.87 11.76 -0.24
N SER A 95 10.94 11.86 -1.57
CA SER A 95 12.11 12.41 -2.27
C SER A 95 12.39 13.86 -1.88
N LYS A 96 11.36 14.72 -1.86
CA LYS A 96 11.47 16.14 -1.51
C LYS A 96 12.01 16.33 -0.10
N ASN A 97 11.65 15.43 0.83
CA ASN A 97 12.08 15.47 2.22
C ASN A 97 13.36 14.66 2.50
N GLY A 98 14.05 14.21 1.46
CA GLY A 98 15.37 13.58 1.57
C GLY A 98 15.36 12.13 2.08
N TYR A 99 14.22 11.45 2.01
CA TYR A 99 14.13 10.04 2.38
C TYR A 99 14.69 9.13 1.28
N PHE A 100 15.39 8.09 1.72
CA PHE A 100 15.96 7.05 0.87
C PHE A 100 15.20 5.74 1.07
N SER A 101 14.88 5.05 -0.02
CA SER A 101 14.29 3.71 0.00
C SER A 101 15.37 2.65 -0.27
N PRO A 102 15.53 1.64 0.60
CA PRO A 102 16.35 0.48 0.27
C PRO A 102 15.77 -0.39 -0.85
N PHE A 103 14.50 -0.20 -1.21
CA PHE A 103 13.80 -0.99 -2.23
C PHE A 103 13.85 -0.35 -3.62
N TYR A 104 14.38 0.86 -3.76
CA TYR A 104 14.53 1.50 -5.08
C TYR A 104 15.79 2.37 -5.15
N ASN A 105 16.49 2.30 -6.28
CA ASN A 105 17.60 3.22 -6.56
C ASN A 105 17.12 4.67 -6.68
N ASN A 106 15.93 4.87 -7.26
CA ASN A 106 15.21 6.14 -7.33
C ASN A 106 13.75 5.88 -6.96
N LEU A 107 13.15 6.76 -6.16
CA LEU A 107 11.74 6.61 -5.79
C LEU A 107 10.84 6.63 -7.04
N PRO A 108 9.88 5.69 -7.18
CA PRO A 108 9.12 5.51 -8.40
C PRO A 108 8.10 6.64 -8.62
N LEU A 109 7.97 7.11 -9.86
CA LEU A 109 7.00 8.12 -10.28
C LEU A 109 5.98 7.56 -11.28
N SER A 110 6.04 6.25 -11.55
CA SER A 110 5.10 5.53 -12.42
C SER A 110 4.93 4.08 -11.98
N VAL A 111 3.86 3.44 -12.47
CA VAL A 111 3.58 2.02 -12.19
C VAL A 111 4.72 1.12 -12.67
N SER A 112 5.29 1.42 -13.84
CA SER A 112 6.38 0.63 -14.41
C SER A 112 7.62 0.67 -13.52
N GLU A 113 7.98 1.85 -13.00
CA GLU A 113 9.11 1.99 -12.08
C GLU A 113 8.83 1.31 -10.73
N LEU A 114 7.60 1.47 -10.20
CA LEU A 114 7.18 0.86 -8.95
C LEU A 114 7.30 -0.67 -8.97
N ILE A 115 6.98 -1.30 -10.10
CA ILE A 115 7.00 -2.76 -10.24
C ILE A 115 8.39 -3.25 -10.68
N TYR A 116 8.93 -2.72 -11.78
CA TYR A 116 10.11 -3.31 -12.43
C TYR A 116 11.45 -2.82 -11.87
N HIS A 117 11.49 -1.70 -11.16
CA HIS A 117 12.72 -1.19 -10.56
C HIS A 117 12.83 -1.47 -9.06
N ARG A 118 11.90 -2.26 -8.51
CA ARG A 118 11.97 -2.71 -7.12
C ARG A 118 13.17 -3.64 -6.93
N ILE A 119 13.99 -3.31 -5.95
CA ILE A 119 15.11 -4.13 -5.48
C ILE A 119 14.53 -5.16 -4.52
N LEU A 120 14.64 -6.43 -4.88
CA LEU A 120 14.18 -7.53 -4.04
C LEU A 120 15.05 -7.63 -2.78
N SER A 121 14.40 -7.68 -1.62
CA SER A 121 15.05 -7.87 -0.33
C SER A 121 14.48 -9.09 0.38
N GLU A 122 15.35 -9.96 0.89
CA GLU A 122 14.91 -11.13 1.67
C GLU A 122 14.31 -10.73 3.02
N THR A 123 14.57 -9.51 3.49
CA THR A 123 14.05 -9.01 4.77
C THR A 123 12.77 -8.19 4.61
N SER A 124 12.34 -7.87 3.38
CA SER A 124 11.11 -7.12 3.16
C SER A 124 9.89 -7.98 3.46
N GLU A 125 8.90 -7.40 4.12
CA GLU A 125 7.60 -8.03 4.31
C GLU A 125 6.89 -8.26 2.96
N VAL A 126 6.96 -7.26 2.08
CA VAL A 126 6.52 -7.32 0.69
C VAL A 126 7.74 -7.43 -0.22
N SER A 127 7.88 -8.56 -0.90
CA SER A 127 8.98 -8.83 -1.82
C SER A 127 8.71 -8.25 -3.22
N ASP A 128 7.62 -8.68 -3.84
CA ASP A 128 7.19 -8.24 -5.17
C ASP A 128 5.95 -7.36 -5.08
N ILE A 129 5.79 -6.46 -6.05
CA ILE A 129 4.57 -5.66 -6.23
C ILE A 129 3.94 -6.07 -7.55
N SER A 130 2.61 -6.17 -7.56
CA SER A 130 1.85 -6.49 -8.76
C SER A 130 0.61 -5.60 -8.87
N LEU A 131 0.23 -5.33 -10.11
CA LEU A 131 -1.04 -4.71 -10.44
C LEU A 131 -1.89 -5.78 -11.16
N PHE A 132 -3.04 -6.13 -10.61
CA PHE A 132 -3.92 -7.12 -11.23
C PHE A 132 -5.34 -6.58 -11.41
N ALA A 133 -5.99 -7.01 -12.48
CA ALA A 133 -7.32 -6.54 -12.85
C ALA A 133 -8.37 -7.19 -11.95
N LEU A 134 -9.32 -6.40 -11.45
CA LEU A 134 -10.37 -6.87 -10.55
C LEU A 134 -11.28 -7.93 -11.19
N ARG A 135 -11.38 -7.95 -12.52
CA ARG A 135 -12.12 -8.99 -13.26
C ARG A 135 -11.56 -10.39 -13.03
N ASP A 136 -10.28 -10.51 -12.66
CA ASP A 136 -9.58 -11.77 -12.44
C ASP A 136 -9.64 -12.20 -10.95
N LEU A 137 -10.33 -11.44 -10.09
CA LEU A 137 -10.37 -11.64 -8.63
C LEU A 137 -10.84 -13.04 -8.22
N GLY A 138 -11.84 -13.59 -8.93
CA GLY A 138 -12.36 -14.93 -8.66
C GLY A 138 -11.29 -16.01 -8.85
N ASP A 139 -10.53 -15.93 -9.94
CA ASP A 139 -9.45 -16.86 -10.25
C ASP A 139 -8.25 -16.68 -9.31
N MET A 140 -8.03 -15.45 -8.85
CA MET A 140 -6.94 -15.10 -7.94
C MET A 140 -7.25 -15.34 -6.46
N LYS A 141 -8.47 -15.76 -6.09
CA LYS A 141 -8.88 -15.94 -4.68
C LYS A 141 -7.89 -16.78 -3.87
N HIS A 142 -7.36 -17.85 -4.47
CA HIS A 142 -6.40 -18.73 -3.80
C HIS A 142 -5.00 -18.15 -3.68
N MET A 143 -4.73 -16.99 -4.29
CA MET A 143 -3.45 -16.29 -4.20
C MET A 143 -3.51 -15.12 -3.22
N LEU A 144 -4.70 -14.66 -2.82
CA LEU A 144 -4.87 -13.53 -1.90
C LEU A 144 -4.95 -13.99 -0.43
N THR A 145 -4.60 -13.11 0.50
CA THR A 145 -5.04 -13.27 1.90
C THR A 145 -6.56 -13.16 1.98
N LEU A 146 -7.16 -13.76 3.02
CA LEU A 146 -8.62 -13.77 3.18
C LEU A 146 -9.15 -12.35 3.42
N GLU A 147 -8.41 -11.58 4.21
CA GLU A 147 -8.66 -10.19 4.53
C GLU A 147 -8.66 -9.37 3.24
N PHE A 148 -7.59 -9.47 2.44
CA PHE A 148 -7.48 -8.69 1.22
C PHE A 148 -8.57 -9.04 0.19
N TYR A 149 -8.92 -10.31 0.04
CA TYR A 149 -10.05 -10.70 -0.81
C TYR A 149 -11.37 -10.09 -0.32
N ALA A 150 -11.62 -10.11 1.00
CA ALA A 150 -12.83 -9.51 1.59
C ALA A 150 -12.89 -7.99 1.36
N ASP A 151 -11.75 -7.31 1.46
CA ASP A 151 -11.62 -5.89 1.18
C ASP A 151 -12.03 -5.59 -0.26
N LEU A 152 -11.47 -6.34 -1.22
CA LEU A 152 -11.77 -6.15 -2.64
C LEU A 152 -13.25 -6.40 -2.96
N SER A 153 -13.83 -7.49 -2.47
CA SER A 153 -15.25 -7.79 -2.68
C SER A 153 -16.18 -6.74 -2.06
N THR A 154 -15.90 -6.33 -0.81
CA THR A 154 -16.77 -5.42 -0.05
C THR A 154 -16.64 -3.97 -0.53
N LEU A 155 -15.42 -3.52 -0.81
CA LEU A 155 -15.15 -2.12 -1.11
C LEU A 155 -15.47 -1.79 -2.57
N LEU A 156 -15.24 -2.74 -3.48
CA LEU A 156 -15.32 -2.53 -4.92
C LEU A 156 -16.53 -3.20 -5.58
N GLY A 157 -17.34 -3.95 -4.82
CA GLY A 157 -18.66 -4.41 -5.24
C GLY A 157 -18.64 -5.60 -6.21
N PHE A 158 -17.90 -6.67 -5.85
CA PHE A 158 -17.84 -7.93 -6.60
C PHE A 158 -18.31 -9.12 -5.74
#